data_AF-A0A3M0XTA3-F1
#
_entry.id   AF-A0A3M0XTA3-F1
#
_cell.length_a   1.000
_cell.length_b   1.000
_cell.length_c   1.000
_cell.angle_alpha   90.00
_cell.angle_beta   90.00
_cell.angle_gamma   90.00
#
_symmetry.space_group_name_H-M   'P 1'
#
loop_
_entity.id
_entity.type
_entity.pdbx_description
1 polymer ?
#
loop_
_entity_poly.entity_id
_entity_poly.type
_entity_poly.pdbx_seq_one_letter_code
_entity_poly.pdbx_strand_id
1 'polypeptide(L)'
;MIVTAAANPTLQKMLRSLDSRVRRARFIANLSERRWAEAVAEHREILEALAARNAADLRECLRRHLANKFRALRRRLTEIA
;
A
#
# COMPACT_ATOMS: atom_id res chain seq x y z
N MET A 1 9.35 -3.05 7.97
CA MET A 1 8.02 -3.05 7.33
C MET A 1 6.99 -3.68 8.26
N ILE A 2 5.73 -3.23 8.25
CA ILE A 2 4.62 -3.77 9.07
C ILE A 2 4.52 -5.30 8.99
N VAL A 3 4.70 -5.89 7.80
CA VAL A 3 4.67 -7.35 7.57
C VAL A 3 5.79 -8.10 8.29
N THR A 4 6.97 -7.48 8.45
CA THR A 4 8.07 -8.05 9.25
C THR A 4 7.71 -8.05 10.73
N ALA A 5 7.10 -6.95 11.21
CA ALA A 5 6.68 -6.80 12.60
C ALA A 5 5.56 -7.77 13.01
N ALA A 6 4.80 -8.30 12.05
CA ALA A 6 3.78 -9.31 12.29
C ALA A 6 4.33 -10.70 12.67
N ALA A 7 5.65 -10.91 12.64
CA ALA A 7 6.32 -12.17 12.97
C ALA A 7 5.72 -13.42 12.29
N ASN A 8 5.11 -13.24 11.11
CA ASN A 8 4.42 -14.30 10.37
C ASN A 8 5.22 -14.70 9.12
N PRO A 9 5.97 -15.81 9.15
CA PRO A 9 6.84 -16.22 8.04
C PRO A 9 6.06 -16.57 6.77
N THR A 10 4.83 -17.08 6.89
CA THR A 10 3.94 -17.36 5.75
C THR A 10 3.53 -16.06 5.05
N LEU A 11 3.13 -15.05 5.82
CA LEU A 11 2.78 -13.73 5.29
C LEU A 11 3.98 -13.07 4.60
N GLN A 12 5.17 -13.16 5.20
CA GLN A 12 6.38 -12.63 4.60
C GLN A 12 6.74 -13.35 3.29
N LYS A 13 6.62 -14.68 3.24
CA LYS A 13 6.85 -15.47 2.02
C LYS A 13 5.89 -15.08 0.91
N MET A 14 4.61 -14.89 1.24
CA MET A 14 3.60 -14.44 0.28
C MET A 14 3.87 -13.03 -0.23
N LEU A 15 4.30 -12.10 0.63
CA LEU A 15 4.69 -10.77 0.18
C LEU A 15 5.92 -10.82 -0.75
N ARG A 16 6.93 -11.64 -0.41
CA ARG A 16 8.14 -11.80 -1.22
C ARG A 16 7.84 -12.36 -2.60
N SER A 17 6.94 -13.35 -2.73
CA SER A 17 6.57 -13.89 -4.05
C SER A 17 5.86 -12.87 -4.94
N LEU A 18 5.24 -11.85 -4.33
CA LEU A 18 4.57 -10.75 -5.04
C LEU A 18 5.47 -9.52 -5.24
N ASP A 19 6.65 -9.44 -4.61
CA ASP A 19 7.42 -8.20 -4.49
C ASP A 19 7.84 -7.63 -5.86
N SER A 20 8.24 -8.47 -6.81
CA SER A 20 8.63 -8.03 -8.16
C SER A 20 7.46 -7.36 -8.91
N ARG A 21 6.25 -7.89 -8.78
CA ARG A 21 5.01 -7.34 -9.38
C ARG A 21 4.57 -6.07 -8.64
N VAL A 22 4.62 -6.10 -7.30
CA VAL A 22 4.20 -5.00 -6.44
C VAL A 22 5.14 -3.80 -6.55
N ARG A 23 6.46 -4.01 -6.73
CA ARG A 23 7.45 -2.94 -6.95
C ARG A 23 7.14 -2.17 -8.22
N ARG A 24 6.97 -2.87 -9.34
CA ARG A 24 6.64 -2.24 -10.64
C ARG A 24 5.34 -1.44 -10.56
N ALA A 25 4.30 -2.05 -9.98
CA ALA A 25 3.02 -1.39 -9.75
C ALA A 25 3.12 -0.16 -8.83
N ARG A 26 4.02 -0.17 -7.83
CA ARG A 26 4.25 0.97 -6.94
C ARG A 26 4.80 2.18 -7.68
N PHE A 27 5.77 1.97 -8.58
CA PHE A 27 6.32 3.05 -9.38
C PHE A 27 5.26 3.63 -10.31
N ILE A 28 4.60 2.80 -11.11
CA ILE A 28 3.58 3.24 -12.07
C ILE A 28 2.44 4.01 -11.38
N ALA A 29 1.95 3.51 -10.24
CA ALA A 29 0.84 4.13 -9.52
C ALA A 29 1.21 5.51 -8.93
N ASN A 30 2.48 5.79 -8.63
CA ASN A 30 2.91 7.00 -7.93
C ASN A 30 3.65 8.02 -8.83
N LEU A 31 3.56 7.90 -10.16
CA LEU A 31 4.18 8.84 -11.11
C LEU A 31 3.57 10.25 -11.12
N SER A 32 2.47 10.48 -10.39
CA SER A 32 1.86 11.81 -10.22
C SER A 32 2.20 12.37 -8.84
N GLU A 33 2.64 13.63 -8.78
CA GLU A 33 2.86 14.34 -7.51
C GLU A 33 1.63 14.34 -6.62
N ARG A 34 0.43 14.58 -7.19
CA ARG A 34 -0.83 14.51 -6.45
C ARG A 34 -1.04 13.13 -5.83
N ARG A 35 -0.86 12.06 -6.61
CA ARG A 35 -1.05 10.69 -6.10
C ARG A 35 0.01 10.32 -5.06
N TRP A 36 1.24 10.80 -5.23
CA TRP A 36 2.29 10.62 -4.24
C TRP A 36 1.93 11.30 -2.91
N ALA A 37 1.47 12.56 -2.95
CA ALA A 37 1.02 13.29 -1.76
C ALA A 37 -0.12 12.57 -1.03
N GLU A 38 -1.12 12.08 -1.77
CA GLU A 38 -2.22 11.26 -1.23
C GLU A 38 -1.70 9.97 -0.58
N ALA A 39 -0.78 9.25 -1.24
CA ALA A 39 -0.21 8.01 -0.71
C ALA A 39 0.58 8.24 0.58
N VAL A 40 1.29 9.37 0.68
CA VAL A 40 2.01 9.76 1.90
C VAL A 40 1.04 10.09 3.02
N ALA A 41 -0.07 10.80 2.74
CA ALA A 41 -1.10 11.07 3.73
C ALA A 41 -1.73 9.77 4.26
N GLU A 42 -2.10 8.84 3.37
CA GLU A 42 -2.59 7.50 3.73
C GLU A 42 -1.58 6.73 4.62
N HIS A 43 -0.27 6.88 4.36
CA HIS A 43 0.76 6.26 5.20
C HIS A 43 0.84 6.88 6.60
N ARG A 44 0.59 8.17 6.76
CA ARG A 44 0.52 8.79 8.10
C ARG A 44 -0.63 8.20 8.91
N GLU A 45 -1.83 8.08 8.32
CA GLU A 45 -2.99 7.45 8.97
C GLU A 45 -2.70 6.00 9.40
N ILE A 46 -2.02 5.22 8.55
CA ILE A 46 -1.59 3.86 8.89
C ILE A 46 -0.64 3.85 10.08
N LEU A 47 0.33 4.77 10.12
CA LEU A 47 1.30 4.87 11.21
C LEU A 47 0.64 5.31 12.52
N GLU A 48 -0.29 6.25 12.47
CA GLU A 48 -1.08 6.70 13.63
C GLU A 48 -1.91 5.55 14.21
N ALA A 49 -2.66 4.83 13.38
CA ALA A 49 -3.45 3.68 13.82
C ALA A 49 -2.56 2.55 14.39
N LEU A 50 -1.37 2.34 13.80
CA LEU A 50 -0.39 1.38 14.28
C LEU A 50 0.18 1.79 15.65
N ALA A 51 0.54 3.06 15.83
CA ALA A 51 1.07 3.60 17.07
C ALA A 51 0.04 3.54 18.21
N ALA A 52 -1.22 3.84 17.89
CA ALA A 52 -2.35 3.70 18.82
C ALA A 52 -2.72 2.24 19.12
N ARG A 53 -2.10 1.25 18.44
CA ARG A 53 -2.46 -0.18 18.50
C ARG A 53 -3.93 -0.46 18.19
N ASN A 54 -4.58 0.40 17.40
CA ASN A 54 -5.98 0.22 17.02
C ASN A 54 -6.08 -0.68 15.78
N ALA A 55 -6.35 -1.96 16.01
CA ALA A 55 -6.41 -2.95 14.94
C ALA A 55 -7.58 -2.73 13.96
N ALA A 56 -8.69 -2.14 14.40
CA ALA A 56 -9.84 -1.86 13.55
C ALA A 56 -9.51 -0.74 12.55
N ASP A 57 -8.98 0.38 13.05
CA ASP A 57 -8.59 1.51 12.21
C ASP A 57 -7.43 1.15 11.28
N LEU A 58 -6.43 0.41 11.79
CA LEU A 58 -5.30 -0.03 10.98
C LEU A 58 -5.77 -0.90 9.81
N ARG A 59 -6.72 -1.81 10.05
CA ARG A 59 -7.31 -2.64 8.99
C ARG A 59 -7.98 -1.79 7.92
N GLU A 60 -8.79 -0.82 8.33
CA GLU A 60 -9.51 0.04 7.40
C GLU A 60 -8.56 0.90 6.57
N CYS A 61 -7.58 1.54 7.22
CA CYS A 61 -6.57 2.35 6.54
C CYS A 61 -5.75 1.53 5.53
N LEU A 62 -5.33 0.31 5.90
CA LEU A 62 -4.60 -0.58 4.99
C LEU A 62 -5.47 -1.02 3.78
N ARG A 63 -6.75 -1.34 4.00
CA ARG A 63 -7.67 -1.71 2.91
C ARG A 63 -7.88 -0.54 1.96
N ARG A 64 -8.15 0.66 2.49
CA ARG A 64 -8.30 1.88 1.71
C ARG A 64 -7.05 2.20 0.90
N HIS A 65 -5.87 2.14 1.51
CA HIS A 65 -4.59 2.37 0.83
C HIS A 65 -4.37 1.43 -0.36
N LEU A 66 -4.60 0.13 -0.18
CA LEU A 66 -4.47 -0.87 -1.25
C LEU A 66 -5.49 -0.64 -2.38
N ALA A 67 -6.73 -0.30 -2.05
CA ALA A 67 -7.76 0.01 -3.04
C ALA A 67 -7.43 1.27 -3.85
N ASN A 68 -6.94 2.33 -3.20
CA ASN A 68 -6.50 3.57 -3.87
C ASN A 68 -5.32 3.31 -4.80
N LYS A 69 -4.33 2.53 -4.33
CA LYS A 69 -3.19 2.12 -5.15
C LYS A 69 -3.63 1.32 -6.38
N PHE A 70 -4.56 0.39 -6.23
CA PHE A 70 -5.09 -0.39 -7.36
C PHE A 70 -5.86 0.50 -8.35
N ARG A 71 -6.71 1.42 -7.87
CA ARG A 71 -7.41 2.40 -8.73
C ARG A 71 -6.44 3.30 -9.50
N ALA A 72 -5.35 3.75 -8.86
CA ALA A 72 -4.32 4.56 -9.51
C ALA A 72 -3.59 3.78 -10.60
N LEU A 73 -3.18 2.53 -10.31
CA LEU A 73 -2.56 1.65 -11.31
C LEU A 73 -3.48 1.41 -12.51
N ARG A 74 -4.76 1.09 -12.26
CA ARG A 74 -5.73 0.81 -13.33
C ARG A 74 -5.90 2.02 -14.25
N ARG A 75 -6.05 3.23 -13.70
CA ARG A 75 -6.12 4.47 -14.48
C ARG A 75 -4.90 4.64 -15.38
N ARG A 76 -3.69 4.45 -14.83
CA ARG A 76 -2.45 4.56 -15.60
C ARG A 76 -2.31 3.53 -16.71
N LEU A 77 -2.73 2.28 -16.46
CA LEU A 77 -2.69 1.25 -17.51
C LEU A 77 -3.69 1.54 -18.64
N THR A 78 -4.83 2.15 -18.34
CA THR A 78 -5.79 2.59 -19.36
C THR A 78 -5.33 3.82 -20.13
N GLU A 79 -4.53 4.71 -19.52
CA GLU A 79 -3.98 5.90 -20.20
C GLU A 79 -2.81 5.58 -21.15
N ILE A 80 -2.14 4.44 -20.97
CA ILE A 80 -0.96 4.02 -21.76
C ILE A 80 -1.36 3.07 -22.90
N ALA A 81 -2.53 2.44 -22.83
CA ALA A 81 -3.08 1.53 -23.84
C ALA A 81 -3.87 2.30 -24.91
#